data_AF-A0A2E3BZQ4-F1
#
_entry.id   AF-A0A2E3BZQ4-F1
#
_cell.length_a   1.000
_cell.length_b   1.000
_cell.length_c   1.000
_cell.angle_alpha   90.00
_cell.angle_beta   90.00
_cell.angle_gamma   90.00
#
_symmetry.space_group_name_H-M   'P 1'
#
loop_
_entity.id
_entity.type
_entity.pdbx_description
1 polymer ?
#
loop_
_entity_poly.entity_id
_entity_poly.type
_entity_poly.pdbx_seq_one_letter_code
_entity_poly.pdbx_strand_id
1 'polypeptide(L)'
;MKEFSFEQKKKLKDQIEKIRNKKDSFEILKIIQENNEYCKTRESNKKTLLFFHNFSNQTYNKLNEYITELKKKRKTNKDNNLSDTMSDYKPYSADDFPSQNGFSPKLRFSNREKNIIKRKIYDNEINDGSEDIVYTKFDVSVTDSDQVN
;
A
#
# COMPACT_ATOMS: atom_id res chain seq x y z
N MET A 1 -14.32 3.55 -32.75
CA MET A 1 -13.23 2.76 -32.12
C MET A 1 -12.09 3.71 -31.81
N LYS A 2 -11.52 3.66 -30.59
CA LYS A 2 -10.40 4.53 -30.22
C LYS A 2 -9.10 3.93 -30.73
N GLU A 3 -8.36 4.70 -31.52
CA GLU A 3 -7.02 4.30 -31.95
C GLU A 3 -6.02 4.51 -30.82
N PHE A 4 -5.15 3.52 -30.62
CA PHE A 4 -4.12 3.59 -29.59
C PHE A 4 -2.89 4.30 -30.15
N SER A 5 -2.49 5.40 -29.50
CA SER A 5 -1.22 6.04 -29.81
C SER A 5 -0.04 5.15 -29.40
N PHE A 6 1.14 5.40 -29.98
CA PHE A 6 2.36 4.66 -29.63
C PHE A 6 2.64 4.69 -28.12
N GLU A 7 2.48 5.84 -27.48
CA GLU A 7 2.67 5.97 -26.03
C GLU A 7 1.68 5.12 -25.23
N GLN A 8 0.42 5.05 -25.67
CA GLN A 8 -0.60 4.23 -25.02
C GLN A 8 -0.27 2.74 -25.15
N LYS A 9 0.19 2.31 -26.33
CA LYS A 9 0.66 0.92 -26.56
C LYS A 9 1.84 0.60 -25.65
N LYS A 10 2.82 1.50 -25.54
CA LYS A 10 3.98 1.33 -24.64
C LYS A 10 3.54 1.21 -23.18
N LYS A 11 2.69 2.12 -22.70
CA LYS A 11 2.14 2.05 -21.33
C LYS A 11 1.39 0.75 -21.07
N LEU A 12 0.63 0.26 -22.05
CA LEU A 12 -0.13 -0.98 -21.94
C LEU A 12 0.81 -2.20 -21.85
N LYS A 13 1.86 -2.24 -22.69
CA LYS A 13 2.91 -3.26 -22.62
C LYS A 13 3.56 -3.29 -21.24
N ASP A 14 4.01 -2.14 -20.74
CA ASP A 14 4.67 -2.04 -19.43
C ASP A 14 3.76 -2.49 -18.28
N GLN A 15 2.43 -2.36 -18.44
CA GLN A 15 1.46 -2.85 -17.47
C GLN A 15 1.30 -4.37 -17.52
N ILE A 16 1.28 -4.95 -18.73
CA ILE A 16 1.17 -6.40 -18.93
C ILE A 16 2.40 -7.12 -18.38
N GLU A 17 3.61 -6.59 -18.64
CA GLU A 17 4.86 -7.18 -18.13
C GLU A 17 4.92 -7.23 -16.59
N LYS A 18 4.21 -6.34 -15.90
CA LYS A 18 4.15 -6.31 -14.43
C LYS A 18 3.17 -7.33 -13.84
N ILE A 19 2.35 -8.00 -14.65
CA ILE A 19 1.38 -8.98 -14.17
C ILE A 19 2.11 -10.30 -13.90
N ARG A 20 2.23 -10.64 -12.62
CA ARG A 20 2.87 -11.89 -12.15
C ARG A 20 1.88 -13.04 -11.96
N ASN A 21 0.59 -12.73 -11.85
CA ASN A 21 -0.43 -13.74 -11.61
C ASN A 21 -0.63 -14.58 -12.88
N LYS A 22 -0.50 -15.90 -12.73
CA LYS A 22 -0.65 -16.86 -13.83
C LYS A 22 -2.05 -16.85 -14.44
N LYS A 23 -3.10 -16.68 -13.61
CA LYS A 23 -4.49 -16.60 -14.09
C LYS A 23 -4.69 -15.37 -14.98
N ASP A 24 -4.27 -14.21 -14.50
CA ASP A 24 -4.37 -12.95 -15.24
C ASP A 24 -3.55 -12.99 -16.55
N SER A 25 -2.38 -13.66 -16.53
CA SER A 25 -1.54 -13.83 -17.72
C SER A 25 -2.19 -14.72 -18.78
N PHE A 26 -2.90 -15.77 -18.35
CA PHE A 26 -3.62 -16.67 -19.26
C PHE A 26 -4.80 -15.98 -19.93
N GLU A 27 -5.57 -15.19 -19.19
CA GLU A 27 -6.68 -14.40 -19.75
C GLU A 27 -6.18 -13.38 -20.79
N ILE A 28 -5.06 -12.72 -20.52
CA ILE A 28 -4.44 -11.81 -21.50
C ILE A 28 -4.05 -12.56 -22.78
N LEU A 29 -3.46 -13.74 -22.65
CA LEU A 29 -3.09 -14.57 -23.80
C LEU A 29 -4.33 -14.99 -24.60
N LYS A 30 -5.42 -15.37 -23.92
CA LYS A 30 -6.70 -15.70 -24.54
C LYS A 30 -7.27 -14.52 -25.33
N ILE A 31 -7.30 -13.32 -24.74
CA ILE A 31 -7.75 -12.09 -25.43
C ILE A 31 -6.94 -11.84 -26.71
N ILE A 32 -5.63 -12.08 -26.68
CA ILE A 32 -4.74 -11.87 -27.83
C ILE A 32 -5.03 -12.90 -28.93
N GLN A 33 -5.18 -14.18 -28.57
CA GLN A 33 -5.45 -15.27 -29.51
C GLN A 33 -6.82 -15.12 -30.19
N GLU A 34 -7.86 -14.74 -29.44
CA GLU A 34 -9.22 -14.57 -29.99
C GLU A 34 -9.33 -13.42 -31.00
N ASN A 35 -8.48 -12.41 -30.91
CA ASN A 35 -8.63 -11.16 -31.69
C ASN A 35 -7.47 -10.90 -32.68
N ASN A 36 -6.51 -11.82 -32.77
CA ASN A 36 -5.47 -11.81 -33.80
C ASN A 36 -5.17 -13.23 -34.28
N GLU A 37 -5.81 -13.65 -35.37
CA GLU A 37 -5.56 -14.94 -36.04
C GLU A 37 -4.09 -15.13 -36.44
N TYR A 38 -3.34 -14.04 -36.64
CA TYR A 38 -1.94 -14.05 -37.10
C TYR A 38 -0.91 -13.82 -36.01
N CYS A 39 -1.28 -13.87 -34.71
CA CYS A 39 -0.30 -13.77 -33.65
C CYS A 39 0.62 -14.99 -33.65
N LYS A 40 1.77 -14.87 -34.33
CA LYS A 40 2.86 -15.84 -34.30
C LYS A 40 3.46 -15.88 -32.90
N THR A 41 2.88 -16.70 -32.03
CA THR A 41 3.49 -17.07 -30.76
C THR A 41 4.71 -17.94 -31.06
N ARG A 42 5.90 -17.44 -30.76
CA ARG A 42 7.10 -18.30 -30.78
C ARG A 42 7.25 -18.90 -29.40
N GLU A 43 7.06 -20.20 -29.29
CA GLU A 43 7.38 -20.93 -28.08
C GLU A 43 8.90 -21.14 -28.01
N SER A 44 9.52 -20.68 -26.91
CA SER A 44 10.91 -20.98 -26.63
C SER A 44 11.03 -21.34 -25.16
N ASN A 45 11.41 -22.59 -24.87
CA ASN A 45 11.77 -23.08 -23.54
C ASN A 45 10.85 -22.55 -22.40
N LYS A 46 9.53 -22.82 -22.51
CA LYS A 46 8.46 -22.43 -21.56
C LYS A 46 8.09 -20.94 -21.54
N LYS A 47 8.59 -20.13 -22.46
CA LYS A 47 8.22 -18.72 -22.64
C LYS A 47 7.54 -18.53 -23.98
N THR A 48 6.40 -17.86 -23.96
CA THR A 48 5.68 -17.44 -25.17
C THR A 48 6.09 -16.02 -25.51
N LEU A 49 6.72 -15.83 -26.67
CA LEU A 49 7.05 -14.51 -27.17
C LEU A 49 5.87 -13.94 -27.96
N LEU A 50 5.43 -12.74 -27.57
CA LEU A 50 4.31 -12.02 -28.18
C LEU A 50 4.80 -10.73 -28.81
N PHE A 51 4.51 -10.54 -30.11
CA PHE A 51 4.86 -9.33 -30.84
C PHE A 51 3.80 -8.26 -30.64
N PHE A 52 3.95 -7.49 -29.57
CA PHE A 52 2.95 -6.51 -29.12
C PHE A 52 2.56 -5.49 -30.19
N HIS A 53 3.45 -5.13 -31.11
CA HIS A 53 3.20 -4.12 -32.15
C HIS A 53 2.19 -4.56 -33.23
N ASN A 54 2.00 -5.87 -33.41
CA ASN A 54 1.17 -6.43 -34.48
C ASN A 54 -0.30 -6.65 -34.09
N PHE A 55 -0.70 -6.24 -32.89
CA PHE A 55 -2.08 -6.43 -32.46
C PHE A 55 -3.04 -5.45 -33.13
N SER A 56 -4.26 -5.91 -33.41
CA SER A 56 -5.35 -5.07 -33.89
C SER A 56 -5.76 -4.02 -32.84
N ASN A 57 -6.31 -2.88 -33.29
CA ASN A 57 -6.85 -1.85 -32.40
C ASN A 57 -7.94 -2.39 -31.45
N GLN A 58 -8.73 -3.37 -31.90
CA GLN A 58 -9.71 -4.04 -31.06
C GLN A 58 -9.07 -4.81 -29.91
N THR A 59 -7.95 -5.49 -30.16
CA THR A 59 -7.20 -6.21 -29.13
C THR A 59 -6.66 -5.26 -28.06
N TYR A 60 -6.09 -4.12 -28.46
CA TYR A 60 -5.61 -3.13 -27.48
C TYR A 60 -6.72 -2.57 -26.60
N ASN A 61 -7.91 -2.33 -27.17
CA ASN A 61 -9.07 -1.89 -26.40
C ASN A 61 -9.46 -2.93 -25.35
N LYS A 62 -9.63 -4.21 -25.74
CA LYS A 62 -9.97 -5.31 -24.81
C LYS A 62 -8.91 -5.51 -23.72
N LEU A 63 -7.63 -5.46 -24.08
CA LEU A 63 -6.54 -5.56 -23.12
C LEU A 63 -6.56 -4.41 -22.10
N ASN A 64 -6.81 -3.20 -22.57
CA ASN A 64 -6.87 -2.03 -21.70
C ASN A 64 -8.08 -2.05 -20.76
N GLU A 65 -9.24 -2.51 -21.24
CA GLU A 65 -10.42 -2.75 -20.42
C GLU A 65 -10.12 -3.78 -19.32
N TYR A 66 -9.60 -4.94 -19.70
CA TYR A 66 -9.26 -6.02 -18.76
C TYR A 66 -8.27 -5.56 -17.68
N ILE A 67 -7.21 -4.84 -18.05
CA ILE A 67 -6.23 -4.33 -17.09
C ILE A 67 -6.84 -3.26 -16.18
N THR A 68 -7.75 -2.44 -16.71
CA THR A 68 -8.46 -1.44 -15.91
C THR A 68 -9.35 -2.12 -14.87
N GLU A 69 -10.04 -3.19 -15.24
CA GLU A 69 -10.82 -4.00 -14.29
C GLU A 69 -9.95 -4.68 -13.24
N LEU A 70 -8.82 -5.26 -13.62
CA LEU A 70 -7.87 -5.84 -12.67
C LEU A 70 -7.40 -4.82 -11.63
N LYS A 71 -7.11 -3.59 -12.07
CA LYS A 71 -6.73 -2.51 -11.14
C LYS A 71 -7.87 -2.13 -10.20
N LYS A 72 -9.11 -2.08 -10.69
CA LYS A 72 -10.29 -1.81 -9.86
C LYS A 72 -10.48 -2.89 -8.79
N LYS A 73 -10.44 -4.17 -9.18
CA LYS A 73 -10.56 -5.32 -8.25
C LYS A 73 -9.48 -5.33 -7.17
N ARG A 74 -8.25 -4.92 -7.52
CA ARG A 74 -7.14 -4.82 -6.54
C ARG A 74 -7.34 -3.67 -5.55
N LYS A 75 -7.94 -2.55 -5.97
CA LYS A 75 -8.24 -1.44 -5.07
C LYS A 75 -9.32 -1.82 -4.06
N THR A 76 -10.43 -2.38 -4.52
CA THR A 76 -11.53 -2.81 -3.64
C THR A 76 -11.08 -3.83 -2.60
N ASN A 77 -10.21 -4.78 -2.97
CA ASN A 77 -9.68 -5.76 -2.01
C ASN A 77 -8.67 -5.17 -1.02
N LYS A 78 -7.99 -4.08 -1.39
CA LYS A 78 -7.06 -3.38 -0.50
C LYS A 78 -7.81 -2.52 0.52
N ASP A 79 -8.89 -1.87 0.09
CA ASP A 79 -9.72 -1.03 0.96
C ASP A 79 -10.51 -1.89 1.98
N ASN A 80 -10.95 -3.09 1.58
CA ASN A 80 -11.63 -4.02 2.49
C ASN A 80 -10.71 -4.66 3.55
N ASN A 81 -9.39 -4.68 3.31
CA ASN A 81 -8.40 -5.25 4.25
C ASN A 81 -7.72 -4.19 5.13
N LEU A 82 -8.09 -2.91 5.01
CA LEU A 82 -7.50 -1.81 5.79
C LEU A 82 -8.31 -1.47 7.05
N SER A 83 -9.32 -2.26 7.40
CA SER A 83 -10.23 -1.95 8.52
C SER A 83 -9.78 -2.47 9.88
N ASP A 84 -8.78 -3.35 9.99
CA ASP A 84 -8.58 -4.13 11.23
C ASP A 84 -7.17 -4.16 11.84
N THR A 85 -6.17 -3.45 11.28
CA THR A 85 -4.76 -3.55 11.79
C THR A 85 -3.96 -2.25 11.88
N MET A 86 -4.57 -1.07 11.78
CA MET A 86 -3.86 0.21 11.88
C MET A 86 -4.60 1.20 12.79
N SER A 87 -4.84 0.84 14.07
CA SER A 87 -5.42 1.78 15.04
C SER A 87 -4.43 2.76 15.67
N ASP A 88 -3.11 2.59 15.47
CA ASP A 88 -2.14 3.21 16.39
C ASP A 88 -1.32 4.36 15.79
N TYR A 89 -1.78 4.97 14.70
CA TYR A 89 -1.21 6.24 14.26
C TYR A 89 -2.28 7.33 14.19
N LYS A 90 -2.44 8.04 15.32
CA LYS A 90 -3.15 9.31 15.36
C LYS A 90 -2.12 10.43 15.21
N PRO A 91 -2.13 11.21 14.10
CA PRO A 91 -1.24 12.36 14.00
C PRO A 91 -1.54 13.33 15.14
N TYR A 92 -0.52 13.98 15.71
CA TYR A 92 -0.67 14.91 16.84
C TYR A 92 -1.68 16.05 16.62
N SER A 93 -2.04 16.34 15.38
CA SER A 93 -3.09 17.29 15.00
C SER A 93 -4.52 16.76 15.17
N ALA A 94 -4.70 15.44 15.24
CA ALA A 94 -5.96 14.75 15.48
C ALA A 94 -6.13 14.30 16.94
N ASP A 95 -5.18 14.67 17.80
CA ASP A 95 -5.24 14.40 19.23
C ASP A 95 -6.20 15.40 19.86
N ASP A 96 -7.44 14.97 20.08
CA ASP A 96 -8.51 15.74 20.70
C ASP A 96 -8.04 16.17 22.10
N PHE A 97 -7.62 17.42 22.20
CA PHE A 97 -7.38 18.06 23.50
C PHE A 97 -8.64 17.85 24.36
N PRO A 98 -8.51 17.49 25.66
CA PRO A 98 -9.64 17.11 26.49
C PRO A 98 -10.80 18.05 26.26
N SER A 99 -11.94 17.48 25.87
CA SER A 99 -13.09 18.26 25.42
C SER A 99 -13.44 19.27 26.50
N GLN A 100 -13.39 20.57 26.19
CA GLN A 100 -13.87 21.65 27.06
C GLN A 100 -15.41 21.66 27.10
N ASN A 101 -16.03 20.49 27.20
CA ASN A 101 -17.47 20.35 27.29
C ASN A 101 -17.91 21.01 28.61
N GLY A 102 -18.62 22.14 28.50
CA GLY A 102 -19.14 22.89 29.65
C GLY A 102 -18.47 24.23 29.94
N PHE A 103 -17.38 24.61 29.26
CA PHE A 103 -16.77 25.93 29.42
C PHE A 103 -17.04 26.82 28.19
N SER A 104 -17.81 27.89 28.38
CA SER A 104 -17.95 28.98 27.42
C SER A 104 -17.39 30.29 28.03
N PRO A 105 -16.51 31.02 27.32
CA PRO A 105 -15.90 30.71 26.03
C PRO A 105 -14.81 29.64 26.11
N LYS A 106 -14.55 28.94 25.00
CA LYS A 106 -13.47 27.95 24.88
C LYS A 106 -12.12 28.61 25.16
N LEU A 107 -11.40 28.12 26.17
CA LEU A 107 -10.07 28.61 26.51
C LEU A 107 -9.09 28.27 25.39
N ARG A 108 -8.44 29.29 24.83
CA ARG A 108 -7.39 29.13 23.83
C ARG A 108 -6.06 29.01 24.54
N PHE A 109 -5.52 27.79 24.60
CA PHE A 109 -4.18 27.55 25.11
C PHE A 109 -3.12 27.76 24.02
N SER A 110 -2.01 28.37 24.39
CA SER A 110 -0.77 28.37 23.61
C SER A 110 -0.21 26.95 23.50
N ASN A 111 0.66 26.71 22.51
CA ASN A 111 1.29 25.39 22.33
C ASN A 111 2.07 24.95 23.57
N ARG A 112 2.70 25.89 24.29
CA ARG A 112 3.43 25.62 25.53
C ARG A 112 2.49 25.11 26.62
N GLU A 113 1.35 25.77 26.82
CA GLU A 113 0.35 25.37 27.83
C GLU A 113 -0.28 24.03 27.47
N LYS A 114 -0.57 23.78 26.19
CA LYS A 114 -1.06 22.49 25.72
C LYS A 114 -0.10 21.36 26.10
N ASN A 115 1.20 21.55 25.89
CA ASN A 115 2.21 20.54 26.24
C ASN A 115 2.30 20.30 27.75
N ILE A 116 2.18 21.36 28.56
CA ILE A 116 2.17 21.24 30.02
C ILE A 116 0.96 20.42 30.50
N ILE A 117 -0.23 20.72 29.96
CA ILE A 117 -1.46 20.01 30.32
C ILE A 117 -1.39 18.53 29.92
N LYS A 118 -0.94 18.23 28.69
CA LYS A 118 -0.75 16.85 28.22
C LYS A 118 0.21 16.07 29.10
N ARG A 119 1.34 16.68 29.48
CA ARG A 119 2.32 16.04 30.36
C ARG A 119 1.72 15.71 31.72
N LYS A 120 0.95 16.64 32.32
CA LYS A 120 0.27 16.38 33.60
C LYS A 120 -0.77 15.24 33.50
N ILE A 121 -1.53 15.17 32.41
CA ILE A 121 -2.51 14.09 32.20
C ILE A 121 -1.79 12.74 32.10
N TYR A 122 -0.73 12.67 31.29
CA TYR A 122 0.09 11.47 31.14
C TYR A 122 0.75 11.04 32.46
N ASP A 123 1.32 11.98 33.19
CA ASP A 123 1.94 11.72 34.50
C ASP A 123 0.91 11.19 35.51
N ASN A 124 -0.34 11.68 35.46
CA ASN A 124 -1.42 11.16 36.29
C ASN A 124 -1.85 9.75 35.85
N GLU A 125 -2.02 9.50 34.56
CA GLU A 125 -2.41 8.19 34.02
C GLU A 125 -1.38 7.10 34.32
N ILE A 126 -0.08 7.42 34.33
CA ILE A 126 0.98 6.46 34.71
C ILE A 126 0.98 6.20 36.22
N ASN A 127 0.85 7.24 37.03
CA ASN A 127 1.02 7.12 38.47
C ASN A 127 -0.24 6.59 39.18
N ASP A 128 -1.43 6.74 38.61
CA ASP A 128 -2.67 6.21 39.20
C ASP A 128 -2.89 4.71 38.90
N GLY A 129 -2.06 4.07 38.07
CA GLY A 129 -2.36 2.75 37.49
C GLY A 129 -1.34 1.62 37.68
N SER A 130 -0.18 1.82 38.31
CA SER A 130 0.80 0.74 38.41
C SER A 130 1.71 0.77 39.65
N GLU A 131 1.32 0.03 40.68
CA GLU A 131 2.23 -0.39 41.77
C GLU A 131 3.26 -1.45 41.31
N ASP A 132 3.29 -1.85 40.02
CA ASP A 132 3.96 -3.09 39.58
C ASP A 132 4.98 -2.93 38.42
N ILE A 133 5.38 -1.72 38.05
CA ILE A 133 6.44 -1.53 37.04
C ILE A 133 7.80 -1.32 37.73
N VAL A 134 8.48 -2.43 38.01
CA VAL A 134 9.89 -2.44 38.41
C VAL A 134 10.77 -2.28 37.18
N TYR A 135 11.34 -1.08 36.99
CA TYR A 135 12.40 -0.86 36.02
C TYR A 135 13.72 -1.43 36.55
N THR A 136 14.04 -2.68 36.20
CA THR A 136 15.39 -3.20 36.41
C THR A 136 16.35 -2.53 35.43
N LYS A 137 17.34 -1.81 35.95
CA LYS A 137 18.44 -1.26 35.14
C LYS A 137 19.13 -2.43 34.41
N PHE A 138 19.17 -2.38 33.08
CA PHE A 138 19.97 -3.31 32.31
C PHE A 138 21.44 -2.90 32.45
N ASP A 139 22.22 -3.65 33.24
CA ASP A 139 23.67 -3.54 33.20
C ASP A 139 24.15 -4.17 31.90
N VAL A 140 24.36 -3.31 30.90
CA VAL A 140 25.01 -3.65 29.63
C VAL A 140 26.50 -3.79 29.91
N SER A 141 26.91 -4.97 30.36
CA SER A 141 28.31 -5.42 30.28
C SER A 141 28.44 -6.28 29.02
N VAL A 142 28.73 -5.62 27.90
CA VAL A 142 29.21 -6.29 26.68
C VAL A 142 30.64 -6.73 26.96
N THR A 143 30.84 -8.02 27.23
CA THR A 143 32.17 -8.63 27.16
C THR A 143 32.51 -8.89 25.69
N ASP A 144 33.32 -8.01 25.11
CA ASP A 144 34.05 -8.28 23.86
C ASP A 144 35.23 -9.22 24.15
N SER A 145 35.04 -10.50 23.86
CA SER A 145 36.10 -11.53 23.70
C SER A 145 35.41 -12.76 23.10
N ASP A 146 35.68 -13.19 21.87
CA ASP A 146 36.98 -13.74 21.51
C ASP A 146 37.35 -13.59 20.03
N GLN A 147 38.58 -13.15 19.84
CA GLN A 147 39.40 -13.36 18.66
C GLN A 147 40.00 -14.78 18.66
N VAL A 148 40.08 -15.35 17.45
CA VAL A 148 41.19 -16.18 16.92
C VAL A 148 41.45 -17.54 17.58
N ASN A 149 41.07 -18.60 16.86
CA ASN A 149 42.04 -19.51 16.22
C ASN A 149 41.41 -20.21 15.01
#